data_AF-J9CSU9-F1
#
_entry.id   AF-J9CSU9-F1
#
_cell.length_a   1.000
_cell.length_b   1.000
_cell.length_c   1.000
_cell.angle_alpha   90.00
_cell.angle_beta   90.00
_cell.angle_gamma   90.00
#
_symmetry.space_group_name_H-M   'P 1'
#
loop_
_entity.id
_entity.type
_entity.pdbx_description
1 polymer ?
#
loop_
_entity_poly.entity_id
_entity_poly.type
_entity_poly.pdbx_seq_one_letter_code
_entity_poly.pdbx_strand_id
1 'polypeptide(L)'
;MASRKMPCVMQGYPWLPGENPLGDGYNFTVEVPEGTEASLLLYYKNAKTPSMEIPFQENNRTGEVCSVFLKDFSPEAYEYNYRIDGKVVQDVYAFRILGRDHFGKKNEPKEEHKVRCALLTQKAYDWEEDQAPGIPYEDLILYKVHVRGYTKQCKNMVKKKGTFSGLEEMIPYWKELGVNAIELMPAYEFEELATPVENSGMITEKRAEDKVNFWGYGPGYYFAPKASYCASKEPEREVRDFVKALHKAGMECIMEMYFPETTNPAVALRAVQFWRLYYHVDGFHLSGAGAPVDMIARDPLLYGTKIFALGFSGELLRKGGGQKKRALAEYNPGFLQDMRRFLKSDEEMVSAAAYRIRRNPESHAVINYMANQDGFTLNDAVTYTYK
;
A
#
# COMPACT_ATOMS: atom_id res chain seq x y z
N MET A 1 -12.66 19.60 32.21
CA MET A 1 -13.48 19.76 30.99
C MET A 1 -12.95 20.98 30.26
N ALA A 2 -12.12 20.81 29.22
CA ALA A 2 -11.68 21.94 28.41
C ALA A 2 -12.90 22.50 27.64
N SER A 3 -13.06 23.82 27.64
CA SER A 3 -14.17 24.50 26.98
C SER A 3 -14.20 24.18 25.48
N ARG A 4 -15.38 23.79 24.99
CA ARG A 4 -15.72 23.45 23.60
C ARG A 4 -15.67 24.69 22.70
N LYS A 5 -14.48 25.19 22.39
CA LYS A 5 -14.32 26.31 21.44
C LYS A 5 -14.36 25.72 20.01
N MET A 6 -15.27 26.21 19.16
CA MET A 6 -15.21 25.90 17.73
C MET A 6 -13.86 26.37 17.18
N PRO A 7 -13.16 25.54 16.38
CA PRO A 7 -11.95 25.98 15.73
C PRO A 7 -12.28 27.14 14.78
N CYS A 8 -11.34 28.07 14.62
CA CYS A 8 -11.50 29.14 13.66
C CYS A 8 -11.27 28.56 12.26
N VAL A 9 -12.34 28.51 11.47
CA VAL A 9 -12.31 28.00 10.09
C VAL A 9 -11.86 29.13 9.17
N MET A 10 -10.81 28.86 8.39
CA MET A 10 -10.22 29.78 7.43
C MET A 10 -10.12 29.11 6.06
N GLN A 11 -9.82 29.91 5.04
CA GLN A 11 -9.51 29.39 3.71
C GLN A 11 -8.32 28.42 3.78
N GLY A 12 -8.51 27.23 3.20
CA GLY A 12 -7.45 26.23 3.11
C GLY A 12 -6.48 26.46 1.95
N TYR A 13 -5.54 25.53 1.85
CA TYR A 13 -4.47 25.49 0.87
C TYR A 13 -4.71 24.32 -0.11
N PRO A 14 -5.33 24.56 -1.28
CA PRO A 14 -5.81 23.49 -2.16
C PRO A 14 -4.70 22.64 -2.80
N TRP A 15 -3.44 23.08 -2.75
CA TRP A 15 -2.29 22.31 -3.25
C TRP A 15 -1.75 21.27 -2.25
N LEU A 16 -2.23 21.27 -1.00
CA LEU A 16 -1.90 20.30 0.04
C LEU A 16 -3.08 19.32 0.21
N PRO A 17 -3.15 18.22 -0.56
CA PRO A 17 -4.22 17.23 -0.47
C PRO A 17 -4.18 16.46 0.85
N GLY A 18 -5.33 15.94 1.26
CA GLY A 18 -5.48 15.22 2.51
C GLY A 18 -5.52 16.12 3.74
N GLU A 19 -5.28 15.54 4.91
CA GLU A 19 -5.06 16.31 6.12
C GLU A 19 -3.57 16.58 6.33
N ASN A 20 -3.22 17.82 6.69
CA ASN A 20 -1.84 18.20 6.93
C ASN A 20 -1.74 19.09 8.17
N PRO A 21 -0.89 18.77 9.16
CA PRO A 21 -0.53 19.72 10.21
C PRO A 21 0.19 20.91 9.58
N LEU A 22 -0.28 22.12 9.85
CA LEU A 22 0.31 23.35 9.29
C LEU A 22 0.29 24.47 10.33
N GLY A 23 1.48 24.83 10.83
CA GLY A 23 1.62 25.87 11.85
C GLY A 23 0.86 25.52 13.13
N ASP A 24 -0.10 26.38 13.49
CA ASP A 24 -0.98 26.27 14.66
C ASP A 24 -2.33 25.58 14.37
N GLY A 25 -2.45 24.91 13.22
CA GLY A 25 -3.70 24.29 12.79
C GLY A 25 -3.53 23.12 11.84
N TYR A 26 -4.63 22.76 11.18
CA TYR A 26 -4.71 21.66 10.24
C TYR A 26 -5.37 22.09 8.94
N ASN A 27 -4.73 21.80 7.82
CA ASN A 27 -5.30 21.98 6.50
C ASN A 27 -5.97 20.68 6.04
N PHE A 28 -7.19 20.77 5.55
CA PHE A 28 -7.95 19.67 4.97
C PHE A 28 -8.25 20.01 3.52
N THR A 29 -7.96 19.08 2.61
CA THR A 29 -8.21 19.26 1.18
C THR A 29 -8.72 17.96 0.59
N VAL A 30 -9.82 18.04 -0.15
CA VAL A 30 -10.45 16.88 -0.79
C VAL A 30 -10.92 17.22 -2.20
N GLU A 31 -10.83 16.25 -3.10
CA GLU A 31 -11.41 16.34 -4.44
C GLU A 31 -12.93 16.20 -4.34
N VAL A 32 -13.64 17.17 -4.89
CA VAL A 32 -15.10 17.28 -4.85
C VAL A 32 -15.57 17.66 -6.25
N PRO A 33 -16.33 16.79 -6.96
CA PRO A 33 -16.84 17.08 -8.29
C PRO A 33 -17.56 18.43 -8.35
N GLU A 34 -17.50 19.09 -9.50
CA GLU A 34 -18.21 20.35 -9.71
C GLU A 34 -19.72 20.18 -9.45
N GLY A 35 -20.32 21.18 -8.79
CA GLY A 35 -21.75 21.19 -8.49
C GLY A 35 -22.20 20.25 -7.35
N THR A 36 -21.26 19.57 -6.67
CA THR A 36 -21.59 18.74 -5.50
C THR A 36 -21.31 19.47 -4.18
N GLU A 37 -22.26 19.35 -3.24
CA GLU A 37 -22.08 19.83 -1.88
C GLU A 37 -21.13 18.91 -1.11
N ALA A 38 -20.27 19.51 -0.30
CA ALA A 38 -19.37 18.76 0.56
C ALA A 38 -19.13 19.46 1.90
N SER A 39 -18.80 18.66 2.92
CA SER A 39 -18.46 19.13 4.25
C SER A 39 -17.36 18.29 4.90
N LEU A 40 -16.58 18.90 5.79
CA LEU A 40 -15.67 18.22 6.69
C LEU A 40 -16.43 17.78 7.95
N LEU A 41 -16.37 16.49 8.27
CA LEU A 41 -16.97 15.90 9.47
C LEU A 41 -15.90 15.67 10.52
N LEU A 42 -16.06 16.24 11.71
CA LEU A 42 -15.16 16.00 12.84
C LEU A 42 -15.88 15.22 13.93
N TYR A 43 -15.24 14.17 14.43
CA TYR A 43 -15.74 13.29 15.47
C TYR A 43 -14.83 13.38 16.67
N TYR A 44 -15.39 13.54 17.88
CA TYR A 44 -14.61 13.17 19.06
C TYR A 44 -14.29 11.67 19.00
N LYS A 45 -13.08 11.28 19.41
CA LYS A 45 -12.72 9.87 19.52
C LYS A 45 -13.78 9.09 20.32
N ASN A 46 -14.20 7.95 19.78
CA ASN A 46 -15.28 7.09 20.31
C ASN A 46 -16.72 7.66 20.23
N ALA A 47 -16.94 8.87 19.70
CA ALA A 47 -18.29 9.35 19.44
C ALA A 47 -18.96 8.48 18.36
N LYS A 48 -20.30 8.36 18.37
CA LYS A 48 -21.04 7.59 17.35
C LYS A 48 -21.42 8.41 16.12
N THR A 49 -21.49 9.73 16.28
CA THR A 49 -21.91 10.68 15.25
C THR A 49 -20.90 11.83 15.16
N PRO A 50 -20.90 12.60 14.05
CA PRO A 50 -20.09 13.80 13.95
C PRO A 50 -20.40 14.74 15.12
N SER A 51 -19.35 15.29 15.71
CA SER A 51 -19.44 16.37 16.69
C SER A 51 -19.53 17.74 16.04
N MET A 52 -19.04 17.86 14.81
CA MET A 52 -19.06 19.07 14.01
C MET A 52 -19.13 18.70 12.53
N GLU A 53 -19.85 19.51 11.77
CA GLU A 53 -19.91 19.46 10.32
C GLU A 53 -19.62 20.86 9.80
N ILE A 54 -18.56 20.98 9.00
CA ILE A 54 -18.06 22.24 8.45
C ILE A 54 -18.31 22.22 6.95
N PRO A 55 -19.38 22.86 6.45
CA PRO A 55 -19.66 22.89 5.02
C PRO A 55 -18.58 23.68 4.28
N PHE A 56 -18.14 23.16 3.13
CA PHE A 56 -17.29 23.92 2.23
C PHE A 56 -18.12 25.01 1.55
N GLN A 57 -17.73 26.26 1.77
CA GLN A 57 -18.32 27.42 1.10
C GLN A 57 -17.72 27.60 -0.29
N GLU A 58 -18.35 28.42 -1.14
CA GLU A 58 -17.89 28.68 -2.51
C GLU A 58 -16.44 29.22 -2.54
N ASN A 59 -16.07 30.06 -1.58
CA ASN A 59 -14.70 30.56 -1.45
C ASN A 59 -13.68 29.47 -1.10
N ASN A 60 -14.10 28.35 -0.49
CA ASN A 60 -13.24 27.21 -0.17
C ASN A 60 -12.93 26.32 -1.38
N ARG A 61 -13.62 26.54 -2.50
CA ARG A 61 -13.48 25.75 -3.72
C ARG A 61 -12.47 26.38 -4.68
N THR A 62 -11.65 25.55 -5.30
CA THR A 62 -10.72 25.92 -6.37
C THR A 62 -10.77 24.79 -7.42
N GLY A 63 -11.54 24.99 -8.48
CA GLY A 63 -11.88 23.92 -9.42
C GLY A 63 -12.65 22.78 -8.72
N GLU A 64 -12.23 21.55 -8.94
CA GLU A 64 -12.80 20.34 -8.31
C GLU A 64 -12.15 20.00 -6.96
N VAL A 65 -11.56 20.99 -6.27
CA VAL A 65 -10.92 20.80 -4.96
C VAL A 65 -11.53 21.76 -3.96
N CYS A 66 -11.88 21.24 -2.78
CA CYS A 66 -12.31 22.03 -1.63
C CYS A 66 -11.25 21.97 -0.54
N SER A 67 -10.96 23.11 0.10
CA SER A 67 -9.99 23.17 1.19
C SER A 67 -10.36 24.12 2.32
N VAL A 68 -10.13 23.70 3.56
CA VAL A 68 -10.30 24.52 4.78
C VAL A 68 -9.09 24.37 5.69
N PHE A 69 -8.77 25.46 6.40
CA PHE A 69 -7.77 25.46 7.46
C PHE A 69 -8.46 25.66 8.82
N LEU A 70 -8.20 24.74 9.76
CA LEU A 70 -8.69 24.84 11.13
C LEU A 70 -7.58 25.37 12.02
N LYS A 71 -7.66 26.64 12.39
CA LYS A 71 -6.69 27.30 13.27
C LYS A 71 -6.97 26.99 14.75
N ASP A 72 -5.89 26.90 15.54
CA ASP A 72 -5.92 26.57 16.97
C ASP A 72 -6.61 25.21 17.24
N PHE A 73 -6.47 24.27 16.30
CA PHE A 73 -7.16 22.98 16.33
C PHE A 73 -6.27 21.89 16.94
N SER A 74 -6.76 21.25 18.01
CA SER A 74 -6.08 20.12 18.67
C SER A 74 -6.56 18.81 18.04
N PRO A 75 -5.73 18.11 17.25
CA PRO A 75 -6.11 16.89 16.53
C PRO A 75 -6.27 15.68 17.44
N GLU A 76 -5.68 15.69 18.63
CA GLU A 76 -5.55 14.50 19.48
C GLU A 76 -6.89 13.96 19.97
N ALA A 77 -7.90 14.82 20.03
CA ALA A 77 -9.25 14.46 20.46
C ALA A 77 -10.16 14.03 19.30
N TYR A 78 -9.72 14.19 18.04
CA TYR A 78 -10.58 14.08 16.87
C TYR A 78 -10.19 12.98 15.90
N GLU A 79 -11.19 12.56 15.14
CA GLU A 79 -11.16 11.76 13.93
C GLU A 79 -11.97 12.51 12.88
N TYR A 80 -11.80 12.19 11.60
CA TYR A 80 -12.51 12.92 10.55
C TYR A 80 -12.96 12.03 9.39
N ASN A 81 -13.85 12.57 8.57
CA ASN A 81 -14.25 12.10 7.25
C ASN A 81 -14.74 13.32 6.46
N TYR A 82 -15.13 13.12 5.20
CA TYR A 82 -15.91 14.10 4.45
C TYR A 82 -17.35 13.60 4.27
N ARG A 83 -18.30 14.52 4.07
CA ARG A 83 -19.58 14.22 3.42
C ARG A 83 -19.50 14.81 2.02
N ILE A 84 -19.75 14.02 0.98
CA ILE A 84 -19.82 14.47 -0.41
C ILE A 84 -21.08 13.89 -1.02
N ASP A 85 -21.93 14.73 -1.60
CA ASP A 85 -23.21 14.32 -2.20
C ASP A 85 -24.05 13.45 -1.23
N GLY A 86 -24.17 13.92 0.01
CA GLY A 86 -24.90 13.25 1.09
C GLY A 86 -24.21 12.02 1.71
N LYS A 87 -23.14 11.48 1.10
CA LYS A 87 -22.47 10.25 1.56
C LYS A 87 -21.24 10.55 2.38
N VAL A 88 -21.05 9.83 3.49
CA VAL A 88 -19.78 9.87 4.24
C VAL A 88 -18.70 9.11 3.48
N VAL A 89 -17.58 9.78 3.20
CA VAL A 89 -16.43 9.23 2.50
C VAL A 89 -15.15 9.42 3.32
N GLN A 90 -14.24 8.47 3.19
CA GLN A 90 -12.91 8.57 3.78
C GLN A 90 -11.98 9.36 2.85
N ASP A 91 -10.99 9.99 3.43
CA ASP A 91 -9.93 10.68 2.71
C ASP A 91 -9.00 9.66 2.02
N VAL A 92 -8.80 9.82 0.71
CA VAL A 92 -7.89 8.99 -0.09
C VAL A 92 -6.43 9.15 0.39
N TYR A 93 -6.09 10.27 0.99
CA TYR A 93 -4.76 10.61 1.49
C TYR A 93 -4.55 10.28 2.98
N ALA A 94 -5.55 9.73 3.67
CA ALA A 94 -5.42 9.45 5.10
C ALA A 94 -4.30 8.44 5.39
N PHE A 95 -3.38 8.80 6.29
CA PHE A 95 -2.32 7.90 6.74
C PHE A 95 -2.81 6.74 7.63
N ARG A 96 -4.06 6.80 8.11
CA ARG A 96 -4.68 5.75 8.93
C ARG A 96 -6.20 5.72 8.75
N ILE A 97 -6.72 4.53 8.49
CA ILE A 97 -8.16 4.23 8.48
C ILE A 97 -8.53 3.42 9.74
N LEU A 98 -9.53 3.89 10.47
CA LEU A 98 -10.05 3.32 11.71
C LEU A 98 -11.27 2.44 11.44
N GLY A 99 -11.56 1.50 12.35
CA GLY A 99 -12.75 0.64 12.29
C GLY A 99 -12.64 -0.56 11.35
N ARG A 100 -11.45 -0.84 10.80
CA ARG A 100 -11.14 -1.93 9.85
C ARG A 100 -10.11 -2.94 10.38
N ASP A 101 -10.05 -3.08 11.70
CA ASP A 101 -9.10 -3.94 12.41
C ASP A 101 -9.42 -5.44 12.33
N HIS A 102 -10.58 -5.81 11.82
CA HIS A 102 -11.03 -7.20 11.69
C HIS A 102 -11.16 -7.64 10.23
N PHE A 103 -10.25 -8.52 9.80
CA PHE A 103 -10.24 -9.08 8.44
C PHE A 103 -11.51 -9.90 8.13
N GLY A 104 -12.13 -9.65 6.99
CA GLY A 104 -13.32 -10.30 6.44
C GLY A 104 -14.62 -9.88 7.12
N LYS A 105 -14.63 -8.82 7.93
CA LYS A 105 -15.82 -8.41 8.69
C LYS A 105 -16.80 -7.63 7.81
N LYS A 106 -18.04 -8.13 7.68
CA LYS A 106 -19.13 -7.42 7.00
C LYS A 106 -19.48 -6.12 7.74
N ASN A 107 -19.50 -5.01 7.01
CA ASN A 107 -19.99 -3.73 7.51
C ASN A 107 -21.52 -3.75 7.49
N GLU A 108 -22.17 -3.42 8.61
CA GLU A 108 -23.62 -3.33 8.63
C GLU A 108 -24.08 -1.96 8.07
N PRO A 109 -25.16 -1.88 7.27
CA PRO A 109 -25.64 -0.63 6.67
C PRO A 109 -25.94 0.50 7.68
N LYS A 110 -26.16 0.18 8.95
CA LYS A 110 -26.41 1.16 10.03
C LYS A 110 -25.12 1.79 10.59
N GLU A 111 -23.96 1.47 10.03
CA GLU A 111 -22.64 1.86 10.55
C GLU A 111 -21.91 2.90 9.68
N GLU A 112 -22.64 3.82 9.02
CA GLU A 112 -22.09 4.86 8.12
C GLU A 112 -20.89 5.63 8.74
N HIS A 113 -20.93 5.92 10.04
CA HIS A 113 -19.91 6.69 10.75
C HIS A 113 -18.85 5.84 11.46
N LYS A 114 -18.76 4.53 11.21
CA LYS A 114 -17.85 3.64 11.93
C LYS A 114 -16.43 3.64 11.39
N VAL A 115 -16.29 3.73 10.07
CA VAL A 115 -14.99 3.84 9.40
C VAL A 115 -14.61 5.32 9.30
N ARG A 116 -13.42 5.66 9.76
CA ARG A 116 -12.97 7.06 9.89
C ARG A 116 -11.50 7.21 9.55
N CYS A 117 -11.10 8.42 9.19
CA CYS A 117 -9.71 8.81 9.08
C CYS A 117 -9.18 9.33 10.42
N ALA A 118 -7.97 8.94 10.79
CA ALA A 118 -7.27 9.58 11.91
C ALA A 118 -6.50 10.82 11.43
N LEU A 119 -6.18 11.73 12.35
CA LEU A 119 -5.39 12.93 12.08
C LEU A 119 -3.92 12.70 12.41
N LEU A 120 -3.01 13.07 11.50
CA LEU A 120 -1.57 12.93 11.70
C LEU A 120 -1.11 13.89 12.79
N THR A 121 -0.70 13.36 13.94
CA THR A 121 -0.15 14.18 15.02
C THR A 121 1.30 14.56 14.73
N GLN A 122 1.76 15.71 15.23
CA GLN A 122 3.16 16.15 15.11
C GLN A 122 4.17 15.31 15.94
N LYS A 123 3.72 14.23 16.59
CA LYS A 123 4.60 13.35 17.35
C LYS A 123 5.50 12.55 16.40
N ALA A 124 6.80 12.86 16.42
CA ALA A 124 7.79 12.10 15.67
C ALA A 124 7.89 10.64 16.17
N TYR A 125 8.13 9.73 15.24
CA TYR A 125 8.51 8.36 15.55
C TYR A 125 10.04 8.29 15.72
N ASP A 126 10.49 7.57 16.73
CA ASP A 126 11.91 7.43 17.02
C ASP A 126 12.51 6.31 16.16
N TRP A 127 13.13 6.69 15.05
CA TRP A 127 13.87 5.78 14.18
C TRP A 127 15.23 5.35 14.77
N GLU A 128 15.65 5.85 15.93
CA GLU A 128 17.01 5.63 16.46
C GLU A 128 18.06 5.98 15.38
N GLU A 129 19.01 5.08 15.09
CA GLU A 129 20.04 5.21 14.06
C GLU A 129 19.68 4.42 12.78
N ASP A 130 18.38 4.22 12.50
CA ASP A 130 17.92 3.46 11.34
C ASP A 130 18.53 3.96 10.02
N GLN A 131 19.08 3.02 9.25
CA GLN A 131 19.59 3.26 7.92
C GLN A 131 19.17 2.11 7.01
N ALA A 132 18.66 2.47 5.83
CA ALA A 132 18.33 1.52 4.77
C ALA A 132 19.56 0.64 4.43
N PRO A 133 19.44 -0.70 4.40
CA PRO A 133 20.57 -1.60 4.14
C PRO A 133 21.25 -1.38 2.79
N GLY A 134 20.49 -0.99 1.75
CA GLY A 134 21.05 -0.64 0.44
C GLY A 134 21.70 -1.82 -0.30
N ILE A 135 21.11 -3.02 -0.19
CA ILE A 135 21.63 -4.26 -0.77
C ILE A 135 21.70 -4.13 -2.31
N PRO A 136 22.86 -4.37 -2.95
CA PRO A 136 22.96 -4.39 -4.41
C PRO A 136 22.07 -5.48 -5.03
N TYR A 137 21.56 -5.23 -6.24
CA TYR A 137 20.69 -6.20 -6.91
C TYR A 137 21.33 -7.57 -7.16
N GLU A 138 22.63 -7.61 -7.43
CA GLU A 138 23.39 -8.86 -7.59
C GLU A 138 23.44 -9.73 -6.33
N ASP A 139 23.24 -9.15 -5.14
CA ASP A 139 23.23 -9.85 -3.86
C ASP A 139 21.81 -10.06 -3.32
N LEU A 140 20.78 -9.59 -4.04
CA LEU A 140 19.39 -9.57 -3.56
C LEU A 140 18.74 -10.96 -3.67
N ILE A 141 18.22 -11.45 -2.55
CA ILE A 141 17.43 -12.69 -2.45
C ILE A 141 16.07 -12.33 -1.86
N LEU A 142 15.09 -12.16 -2.75
CA LEU A 142 13.73 -11.77 -2.42
C LEU A 142 12.93 -12.94 -1.83
N TYR A 143 12.13 -12.64 -0.82
CA TYR A 143 11.15 -13.56 -0.25
C TYR A 143 9.78 -12.90 -0.19
N LYS A 144 8.91 -13.28 -1.13
CA LYS A 144 7.58 -12.70 -1.24
C LYS A 144 6.61 -13.33 -0.25
N VAL A 145 5.94 -12.50 0.56
CA VAL A 145 5.05 -12.95 1.62
C VAL A 145 3.74 -12.19 1.66
N HIS A 146 2.69 -12.91 2.05
CA HIS A 146 1.43 -12.30 2.45
C HIS A 146 1.43 -12.06 3.97
N VAL A 147 1.33 -10.81 4.43
CA VAL A 147 1.45 -10.46 5.86
C VAL A 147 0.57 -11.33 6.76
N ARG A 148 -0.72 -11.42 6.42
CA ARG A 148 -1.64 -12.31 7.15
C ARG A 148 -1.33 -13.79 6.95
N GLY A 149 -1.35 -14.27 5.71
CA GLY A 149 -1.25 -15.70 5.39
C GLY A 149 -0.02 -16.37 5.97
N TYR A 150 1.12 -15.68 5.98
CA TYR A 150 2.42 -16.25 6.36
C TYR A 150 2.43 -16.87 7.76
N THR A 151 1.84 -16.19 8.75
CA THR A 151 1.86 -16.65 10.14
C THR A 151 0.48 -17.02 10.70
N LYS A 152 -0.62 -16.86 9.93
CA LYS A 152 -1.97 -17.04 10.47
C LYS A 152 -2.24 -18.44 11.03
N GLN A 153 -1.72 -19.46 10.35
CA GLN A 153 -1.91 -20.86 10.72
C GLN A 153 -0.73 -21.48 11.49
N CYS A 154 0.39 -20.77 11.62
CA CYS A 154 1.55 -21.25 12.37
C CYS A 154 1.17 -21.45 13.85
N LYS A 155 1.28 -22.68 14.34
CA LYS A 155 1.07 -23.00 15.77
C LYS A 155 2.38 -22.78 16.51
N ASN A 156 2.33 -22.03 17.62
CA ASN A 156 3.44 -21.82 18.56
C ASN A 156 4.73 -21.19 18.01
N MET A 157 4.74 -20.66 16.78
CA MET A 157 5.90 -19.96 16.22
C MET A 157 5.92 -18.47 16.56
N VAL A 158 4.75 -17.81 16.54
CA VAL A 158 4.64 -16.36 16.78
C VAL A 158 3.46 -16.06 17.69
N LYS A 159 3.54 -14.97 18.46
CA LYS A 159 2.47 -14.55 19.37
C LYS A 159 1.33 -13.87 18.63
N LYS A 160 1.66 -12.95 17.72
CA LYS A 160 0.67 -12.10 17.03
C LYS A 160 0.43 -12.56 15.59
N LYS A 161 -0.31 -13.66 15.44
CA LYS A 161 -0.49 -14.36 14.16
C LYS A 161 -1.19 -13.53 13.08
N GLY A 162 -0.60 -13.53 11.89
CA GLY A 162 -1.09 -12.85 10.70
C GLY A 162 -1.03 -11.33 10.80
N THR A 163 0.01 -10.81 11.45
CA THR A 163 0.25 -9.37 11.62
C THR A 163 1.72 -9.02 11.36
N PHE A 164 2.03 -7.73 11.18
CA PHE A 164 3.39 -7.21 11.08
C PHE A 164 4.24 -7.56 12.30
N SER A 165 3.73 -7.40 13.52
CA SER A 165 4.44 -7.87 14.73
C SER A 165 4.77 -9.38 14.65
N GLY A 166 3.88 -10.19 14.06
CA GLY A 166 4.11 -11.61 13.87
C GLY A 166 5.16 -11.90 12.79
N LEU A 167 5.28 -11.04 11.77
CA LEU A 167 6.36 -11.13 10.79
C LEU A 167 7.71 -10.71 11.39
N GLU A 168 7.73 -9.72 12.27
CA GLU A 168 8.95 -9.32 12.99
C GLU A 168 9.57 -10.51 13.75
N GLU A 169 8.74 -11.34 14.39
CA GLU A 169 9.18 -12.57 15.06
C GLU A 169 9.80 -13.61 14.09
N MET A 170 9.58 -13.49 12.77
CA MET A 170 10.11 -14.39 11.74
C MET A 170 11.48 -13.98 11.21
N ILE A 171 11.98 -12.79 11.55
CA ILE A 171 13.28 -12.30 11.07
C ILE A 171 14.43 -13.28 11.34
N PRO A 172 14.58 -13.90 12.53
CA PRO A 172 15.64 -14.89 12.76
C PRO A 172 15.58 -16.08 11.80
N TYR A 173 14.37 -16.59 11.52
CA TYR A 173 14.17 -17.68 10.57
C TYR A 173 14.53 -17.25 9.14
N TRP A 174 14.17 -16.04 8.73
CA TRP A 174 14.54 -15.54 7.40
C TRP A 174 16.05 -15.37 7.24
N LYS A 175 16.76 -14.95 8.29
CA LYS A 175 18.23 -14.93 8.30
C LYS A 175 18.82 -16.32 8.16
N GLU A 176 18.26 -17.31 8.86
CA GLU A 176 18.68 -18.72 8.74
C GLU A 176 18.41 -19.27 7.34
N LEU A 177 17.26 -18.93 6.75
CA LEU A 177 16.91 -19.30 5.37
C LEU A 177 17.83 -18.66 4.33
N GLY A 178 18.49 -17.54 4.68
CA GLY A 178 19.44 -16.83 3.82
C GLY A 178 18.80 -15.80 2.88
N VAL A 179 17.52 -15.47 3.08
CA VAL A 179 16.87 -14.38 2.34
C VAL A 179 17.26 -13.04 2.98
N ASN A 180 17.35 -11.98 2.18
CA ASN A 180 17.80 -10.66 2.67
C ASN A 180 16.87 -9.51 2.28
N ALA A 181 15.79 -9.78 1.56
CA ALA A 181 14.76 -8.79 1.28
C ALA A 181 13.38 -9.44 1.31
N ILE A 182 12.45 -8.82 2.06
CA ILE A 182 11.08 -9.28 2.18
C ILE A 182 10.22 -8.45 1.21
N GLU A 183 9.56 -9.12 0.27
CA GLU A 183 8.58 -8.49 -0.62
C GLU A 183 7.17 -8.72 -0.07
N LEU A 184 6.55 -7.66 0.41
CA LEU A 184 5.17 -7.70 0.90
C LEU A 184 4.20 -7.67 -0.30
N MET A 185 3.25 -8.60 -0.33
CA MET A 185 2.00 -8.39 -1.06
C MET A 185 1.27 -7.12 -0.56
N PRO A 186 0.26 -6.59 -1.30
CA PRO A 186 -0.46 -5.38 -0.91
C PRO A 186 -0.79 -5.31 0.59
N ALA A 187 -0.15 -4.35 1.27
CA ALA A 187 -0.26 -4.15 2.71
C ALA A 187 -0.75 -2.74 3.09
N TYR A 188 -1.16 -1.94 2.09
CA TYR A 188 -1.98 -0.75 2.30
C TYR A 188 -3.43 -1.15 2.62
N GLU A 189 -4.25 -0.22 3.12
CA GLU A 189 -5.64 -0.50 3.44
C GLU A 189 -6.48 -0.66 2.18
N PHE A 190 -7.34 -1.68 2.14
CA PHE A 190 -8.21 -1.99 1.01
C PHE A 190 -9.51 -2.62 1.48
N GLU A 191 -10.51 -2.61 0.59
CA GLU A 191 -11.77 -3.31 0.85
C GLU A 191 -11.62 -4.81 0.64
N GLU A 192 -11.91 -5.58 1.69
CA GLU A 192 -11.78 -7.03 1.69
C GLU A 192 -13.03 -7.69 1.14
N LEU A 193 -14.17 -7.01 1.21
CA LEU A 193 -15.44 -7.54 0.74
C LEU A 193 -15.73 -6.98 -0.64
N ALA A 194 -15.80 -7.85 -1.64
CA ALA A 194 -16.20 -7.42 -2.97
C ALA A 194 -17.62 -6.82 -2.90
N THR A 195 -17.80 -5.64 -3.51
CA THR A 195 -19.14 -5.22 -3.92
C THR A 195 -19.64 -6.23 -4.96
N PRO A 196 -20.88 -6.73 -4.83
CA PRO A 196 -21.44 -7.62 -5.84
C PRO A 196 -21.37 -6.93 -7.21
N VAL A 197 -20.56 -7.45 -8.11
CA VAL A 197 -20.61 -7.02 -9.51
C VAL A 197 -21.84 -7.70 -10.09
N GLU A 198 -22.86 -6.92 -10.44
CA GLU A 198 -23.90 -7.43 -11.33
C GLU A 198 -23.22 -7.71 -12.68
N ASN A 199 -22.89 -8.97 -12.96
CA ASN A 199 -22.84 -9.41 -14.34
C ASN A 199 -23.12 -10.89 -14.56
N SER A 200 -23.86 -11.06 -15.65
CA SER A 200 -24.31 -12.24 -16.36
C SER A 200 -23.24 -13.30 -16.59
N GLY A 201 -23.57 -14.55 -16.28
CA GLY A 201 -22.78 -15.70 -16.68
C GLY A 201 -23.14 -16.95 -15.89
N MET A 202 -23.68 -17.94 -16.57
CA MET A 202 -23.97 -19.26 -16.01
C MET A 202 -22.66 -19.93 -15.59
N ILE A 203 -22.48 -20.17 -14.29
CA ILE A 203 -21.94 -21.38 -13.65
C ILE A 203 -22.18 -21.20 -12.14
N THR A 204 -22.55 -22.29 -11.48
CA THR A 204 -22.79 -22.40 -10.03
C THR A 204 -21.52 -22.13 -9.22
N GLU A 205 -21.07 -20.89 -9.15
CA GLU A 205 -20.04 -20.46 -8.20
C GLU A 205 -20.66 -20.14 -6.84
N LYS A 206 -19.94 -20.45 -5.76
CA LYS A 206 -20.26 -19.95 -4.41
C LYS A 206 -20.60 -18.45 -4.52
N ARG A 207 -21.74 -18.04 -3.95
CA ARG A 207 -22.25 -16.66 -4.04
C ARG A 207 -21.11 -15.67 -3.81
N ALA A 208 -20.99 -14.66 -4.68
CA ALA A 208 -19.96 -13.62 -4.58
C ALA A 208 -19.91 -12.96 -3.19
N GLU A 209 -21.05 -12.97 -2.48
CA GLU A 209 -21.30 -12.52 -1.12
C GLU A 209 -20.40 -13.13 -0.02
N ASP A 210 -19.70 -14.24 -0.31
CA ASP A 210 -18.82 -14.95 0.64
C ASP A 210 -17.33 -14.91 0.24
N LYS A 211 -16.97 -14.29 -0.89
CA LYS A 211 -15.56 -14.17 -1.32
C LYS A 211 -14.93 -12.93 -0.67
N VAL A 212 -13.80 -13.13 -0.01
CA VAL A 212 -12.96 -12.04 0.51
C VAL A 212 -11.76 -11.83 -0.41
N ASN A 213 -11.42 -10.58 -0.69
CA ASN A 213 -10.15 -10.19 -1.28
C ASN A 213 -9.04 -10.49 -0.28
N PHE A 214 -8.47 -11.69 -0.38
CA PHE A 214 -7.38 -12.11 0.47
C PHE A 214 -6.12 -11.31 0.15
N TRP A 215 -5.77 -11.22 -1.13
CA TRP A 215 -4.50 -10.71 -1.60
C TRP A 215 -4.34 -9.19 -1.54
N GLY A 216 -5.44 -8.44 -1.59
CA GLY A 216 -5.42 -6.97 -1.53
C GLY A 216 -5.24 -6.25 -2.86
N TYR A 217 -5.29 -6.98 -3.99
CA TYR A 217 -5.33 -6.35 -5.32
C TYR A 217 -6.71 -5.73 -5.55
N GLY A 218 -6.75 -4.42 -5.74
CA GLY A 218 -7.96 -3.62 -5.91
C GLY A 218 -7.72 -2.16 -5.54
N PRO A 219 -8.75 -1.30 -5.59
CA PRO A 219 -8.68 0.05 -5.06
C PRO A 219 -8.30 0.04 -3.57
N GLY A 220 -7.41 0.95 -3.18
CA GLY A 220 -6.93 1.05 -1.80
C GLY A 220 -6.86 2.48 -1.28
N TYR A 221 -6.76 2.59 0.04
CA TYR A 221 -6.31 3.79 0.76
C TYR A 221 -4.79 3.71 0.88
N TYR A 222 -4.11 4.15 -0.17
CA TYR A 222 -2.70 3.83 -0.40
C TYR A 222 -1.73 4.44 0.61
N PHE A 223 -2.14 5.34 1.50
CA PHE A 223 -1.29 5.97 2.52
C PHE A 223 -1.40 5.27 3.88
N ALA A 224 -2.45 4.47 4.08
CA ALA A 224 -2.71 3.77 5.33
C ALA A 224 -2.25 2.31 5.27
N PRO A 225 -1.57 1.78 6.28
CA PRO A 225 -1.36 0.34 6.42
C PRO A 225 -2.68 -0.39 6.63
N LYS A 226 -2.75 -1.64 6.16
CA LYS A 226 -3.89 -2.51 6.41
C LYS A 226 -4.07 -2.75 7.91
N ALA A 227 -5.13 -2.18 8.50
CA ALA A 227 -5.32 -2.21 9.95
C ALA A 227 -5.48 -3.65 10.48
N SER A 228 -6.17 -4.50 9.72
CA SER A 228 -6.36 -5.93 10.04
C SER A 228 -5.09 -6.80 9.93
N TYR A 229 -3.99 -6.24 9.44
CA TYR A 229 -2.65 -6.85 9.46
C TYR A 229 -1.79 -6.31 10.60
N CYS A 230 -2.36 -5.57 11.53
CA CYS A 230 -1.67 -5.04 12.70
C CYS A 230 -2.28 -5.64 13.97
N ALA A 231 -1.45 -5.92 14.97
CA ALA A 231 -1.90 -6.37 16.28
C ALA A 231 -2.25 -5.21 17.21
N SER A 232 -1.70 -4.02 16.96
CA SER A 232 -1.91 -2.80 17.71
C SER A 232 -3.01 -1.93 17.10
N LYS A 233 -3.45 -0.91 17.86
CA LYS A 233 -4.37 0.14 17.37
C LYS A 233 -3.64 1.30 16.68
N GLU A 234 -2.33 1.14 16.45
CA GLU A 234 -1.43 2.10 15.81
C GLU A 234 -0.73 1.43 14.62
N PRO A 235 -1.48 1.11 13.54
CA PRO A 235 -0.94 0.37 12.38
C PRO A 235 0.34 0.97 11.81
N GLU A 236 0.37 2.29 11.69
CA GLU A 236 1.50 3.07 11.21
C GLU A 236 2.74 2.95 12.09
N ARG A 237 2.57 2.75 13.40
CA ARG A 237 3.70 2.52 14.31
C ARG A 237 4.21 1.09 14.13
N GLU A 238 3.31 0.12 14.05
CA GLU A 238 3.68 -1.29 13.91
C GLU A 238 4.40 -1.60 12.59
N VAL A 239 4.02 -0.95 11.49
CA VAL A 239 4.78 -1.03 10.23
C VAL A 239 6.19 -0.46 10.40
N ARG A 240 6.34 0.69 11.06
CA ARG A 240 7.65 1.31 11.29
C ARG A 240 8.52 0.46 12.22
N ASP A 241 7.93 -0.14 13.26
CA ASP A 241 8.61 -1.09 14.14
C ASP A 241 9.13 -2.29 13.31
N PHE A 242 8.30 -2.84 12.42
CA PHE A 242 8.67 -3.95 11.53
C PHE A 242 9.80 -3.59 10.54
N VAL A 243 9.70 -2.46 9.84
CA VAL A 243 10.73 -2.02 8.88
C VAL A 243 12.05 -1.76 9.61
N LYS A 244 12.01 -1.05 10.74
CA LYS A 244 13.20 -0.81 11.58
C LYS A 244 13.85 -2.11 12.05
N ALA A 245 13.04 -3.12 12.40
CA ALA A 245 13.56 -4.43 12.80
C ALA A 245 14.22 -5.18 11.64
N LEU A 246 13.68 -5.09 10.42
CA LEU A 246 14.32 -5.62 9.21
C LEU A 246 15.66 -4.93 8.95
N HIS A 247 15.71 -3.60 9.00
CA HIS A 247 16.94 -2.83 8.79
C HIS A 247 18.01 -3.18 9.81
N LYS A 248 17.66 -3.28 11.09
CA LYS A 248 18.56 -3.74 12.17
C LYS A 248 19.10 -5.15 11.92
N ALA A 249 18.33 -5.99 11.24
CA ALA A 249 18.74 -7.33 10.83
C ALA A 249 19.58 -7.37 9.54
N GLY A 250 19.74 -6.23 8.86
CA GLY A 250 20.41 -6.09 7.57
C GLY A 250 19.54 -6.55 6.39
N MET A 251 18.21 -6.45 6.52
CA MET A 251 17.25 -6.90 5.52
C MET A 251 16.42 -5.75 4.97
N GLU A 252 16.11 -5.78 3.68
CA GLU A 252 15.26 -4.78 3.03
C GLU A 252 13.77 -5.13 3.09
N CYS A 253 12.94 -4.10 3.14
CA CYS A 253 11.49 -4.18 2.98
C CYS A 253 11.09 -3.63 1.61
N ILE A 254 10.57 -4.51 0.75
CA ILE A 254 9.97 -4.15 -0.54
C ILE A 254 8.45 -4.26 -0.41
N MET A 255 7.71 -3.28 -0.93
CA MET A 255 6.25 -3.29 -0.88
C MET A 255 5.65 -3.36 -2.28
N GLU A 256 4.80 -4.35 -2.53
CA GLU A 256 3.98 -4.39 -3.72
C GLU A 256 2.80 -3.42 -3.60
N MET A 257 2.64 -2.57 -4.62
CA MET A 257 1.55 -1.61 -4.74
C MET A 257 0.81 -1.81 -6.06
N TYR A 258 -0.47 -2.16 -5.96
CA TYR A 258 -1.34 -2.33 -7.12
C TYR A 258 -2.20 -1.09 -7.32
N PHE A 259 -2.13 -0.52 -8.52
CA PHE A 259 -2.91 0.63 -8.92
C PHE A 259 -3.85 0.26 -10.09
N PRO A 260 -5.19 0.20 -9.88
CA PRO A 260 -6.13 0.01 -10.97
C PRO A 260 -6.10 1.18 -11.94
N GLU A 261 -6.55 0.96 -13.17
CA GLU A 261 -6.54 1.94 -14.27
C GLU A 261 -7.15 3.30 -13.90
N THR A 262 -8.15 3.32 -13.01
CA THR A 262 -8.82 4.53 -12.54
C THR A 262 -8.00 5.36 -11.53
N THR A 263 -6.81 4.90 -11.13
CA THR A 263 -5.98 5.61 -10.15
C THR A 263 -5.38 6.86 -10.77
N ASN A 264 -5.58 8.01 -10.12
CA ASN A 264 -4.88 9.23 -10.48
C ASN A 264 -3.35 9.05 -10.30
N PRO A 265 -2.53 9.23 -11.34
CA PRO A 265 -1.07 9.07 -11.26
C PRO A 265 -0.41 9.89 -10.14
N ALA A 266 -0.94 11.08 -9.83
CA ALA A 266 -0.42 11.92 -8.77
C ALA A 266 -0.63 11.31 -7.37
N VAL A 267 -1.75 10.60 -7.17
CA VAL A 267 -2.01 9.84 -5.93
C VAL A 267 -1.01 8.70 -5.80
N ALA A 268 -0.80 7.93 -6.87
CA ALA A 268 0.14 6.81 -6.86
C ALA A 268 1.57 7.27 -6.56
N LEU A 269 2.05 8.32 -7.23
CA LEU A 269 3.38 8.89 -6.97
C LEU A 269 3.52 9.34 -5.50
N ARG A 270 2.56 10.11 -4.99
CA ARG A 270 2.59 10.60 -3.60
C ARG A 270 2.52 9.46 -2.59
N ALA A 271 1.77 8.40 -2.87
CA ALA A 271 1.72 7.23 -2.00
C ALA A 271 3.10 6.55 -1.92
N VAL A 272 3.76 6.33 -3.05
CA VAL A 272 5.11 5.74 -3.07
C VAL A 272 6.13 6.63 -2.34
N GLN A 273 6.08 7.95 -2.55
CA GLN A 273 6.88 8.92 -1.80
C GLN A 273 6.60 8.83 -0.29
N PHE A 274 5.33 8.73 0.10
CA PHE A 274 4.93 8.61 1.49
C PHE A 274 5.48 7.33 2.12
N TRP A 275 5.35 6.18 1.46
CA TRP A 275 5.92 4.93 1.98
C TRP A 275 7.45 4.94 2.07
N ARG A 276 8.11 5.60 1.12
CA ARG A 276 9.56 5.75 1.17
C ARG A 276 10.00 6.64 2.33
N LEU A 277 9.38 7.80 2.50
CA LEU A 277 9.82 8.84 3.44
C LEU A 277 9.28 8.65 4.85
N TYR A 278 8.06 8.16 5.01
CA TYR A 278 7.39 8.02 6.31
C TYR A 278 7.56 6.62 6.92
N TYR A 279 7.58 5.57 6.09
CA TYR A 279 7.72 4.17 6.53
C TYR A 279 9.10 3.57 6.26
N HIS A 280 10.01 4.30 5.61
CA HIS A 280 11.36 3.86 5.25
C HIS A 280 11.42 2.60 4.36
N VAL A 281 10.35 2.29 3.62
CA VAL A 281 10.34 1.16 2.66
C VAL A 281 11.48 1.35 1.64
N ASP A 282 12.21 0.27 1.31
CA ASP A 282 13.42 0.31 0.48
C ASP A 282 13.14 0.25 -1.03
N GLY A 283 11.98 -0.30 -1.39
CA GLY A 283 11.59 -0.45 -2.78
C GLY A 283 10.14 -0.84 -2.98
N PHE A 284 9.71 -0.78 -4.24
CA PHE A 284 8.32 -0.93 -4.62
C PHE A 284 8.18 -1.85 -5.83
N HIS A 285 7.31 -2.85 -5.71
CA HIS A 285 6.83 -3.59 -6.87
C HIS A 285 5.52 -2.96 -7.34
N LEU A 286 5.58 -2.27 -8.47
CA LEU A 286 4.45 -1.54 -9.04
C LEU A 286 3.70 -2.43 -10.03
N SER A 287 2.40 -2.62 -9.81
CA SER A 287 1.53 -3.42 -10.66
C SER A 287 0.18 -2.75 -10.92
N GLY A 288 -0.54 -3.25 -11.93
CA GLY A 288 -1.83 -2.70 -12.37
C GLY A 288 -1.71 -1.61 -13.45
N ALA A 289 -2.76 -1.46 -14.24
CA ALA A 289 -2.78 -0.58 -15.42
C ALA A 289 -2.69 0.91 -15.07
N GLY A 290 -3.04 1.31 -13.84
CA GLY A 290 -2.94 2.69 -13.38
C GLY A 290 -1.60 3.03 -12.72
N ALA A 291 -0.64 2.11 -12.66
CA ALA A 291 0.66 2.37 -12.05
C ALA A 291 1.53 3.26 -12.95
N PRO A 292 1.88 4.49 -12.55
CA PRO A 292 2.65 5.41 -13.39
C PRO A 292 4.15 5.15 -13.23
N VAL A 293 4.61 3.96 -13.66
CA VAL A 293 5.98 3.47 -13.46
C VAL A 293 7.03 4.47 -13.95
N ASP A 294 6.84 5.06 -15.14
CA ASP A 294 7.77 6.05 -15.71
C ASP A 294 7.86 7.32 -14.87
N MET A 295 6.74 7.78 -14.31
CA MET A 295 6.70 8.98 -13.48
C MET A 295 7.42 8.73 -12.15
N ILE A 296 7.12 7.60 -11.50
CA ILE A 296 7.73 7.19 -10.24
C ILE A 296 9.24 6.97 -10.41
N ALA A 297 9.65 6.28 -11.48
CA ALA A 297 11.04 6.02 -11.76
C ALA A 297 11.85 7.26 -12.12
N ARG A 298 11.24 8.42 -12.44
CA ARG A 298 11.99 9.68 -12.70
C ARG A 298 11.92 10.65 -11.54
N ASP A 299 11.14 10.34 -10.51
CA ASP A 299 10.92 11.25 -9.41
C ASP A 299 12.22 11.48 -8.61
N PRO A 300 12.63 12.74 -8.38
CA PRO A 300 13.86 13.03 -7.65
C PRO A 300 13.85 12.58 -6.18
N LEU A 301 12.69 12.55 -5.52
CA LEU A 301 12.61 12.08 -4.12
C LEU A 301 12.78 10.56 -4.02
N LEU A 302 12.44 9.85 -5.09
CA LEU A 302 12.57 8.40 -5.19
C LEU A 302 13.87 7.96 -5.89
N TYR A 303 14.79 8.89 -6.18
CA TYR A 303 16.07 8.55 -6.81
C TYR A 303 16.83 7.48 -6.02
N GLY A 304 17.21 6.39 -6.69
CA GLY A 304 17.94 5.27 -6.08
C GLY A 304 17.07 4.27 -5.30
N THR A 305 15.76 4.50 -5.19
CA THR A 305 14.80 3.53 -4.65
C THR A 305 14.67 2.35 -5.60
N LYS A 306 14.55 1.13 -5.08
CA LYS A 306 14.34 -0.07 -5.91
C LYS A 306 12.93 -0.06 -6.50
N ILE A 307 12.80 -0.05 -7.82
CA ILE A 307 11.50 -0.08 -8.51
C ILE A 307 11.40 -1.35 -9.35
N PHE A 308 10.44 -2.21 -9.02
CA PHE A 308 10.14 -3.43 -9.75
C PHE A 308 8.86 -3.25 -10.55
N ALA A 309 8.85 -3.72 -11.80
CA ALA A 309 7.67 -3.69 -12.66
C ALA A 309 7.75 -4.82 -13.70
N LEU A 310 6.64 -5.13 -14.38
CA LEU A 310 6.62 -6.09 -15.50
C LEU A 310 7.49 -5.65 -16.69
N GLY A 311 7.77 -4.36 -16.79
CA GLY A 311 8.60 -3.78 -17.83
C GLY A 311 8.77 -2.28 -17.64
N PHE A 312 9.65 -1.69 -18.44
CA PHE A 312 9.96 -0.27 -18.42
C PHE A 312 9.96 0.29 -19.84
N SER A 313 9.64 1.58 -19.98
CA SER A 313 9.77 2.26 -21.26
C SER A 313 11.24 2.28 -21.73
N GLY A 314 11.44 2.28 -23.05
CA GLY A 314 12.80 2.36 -23.62
C GLY A 314 13.56 3.63 -23.22
N GLU A 315 12.84 4.71 -22.89
CA GLU A 315 13.43 5.96 -22.44
C GLU A 315 14.08 5.82 -21.05
N LEU A 316 13.41 5.14 -20.09
CA LEU A 316 14.01 4.83 -18.78
C LEU A 316 15.27 3.98 -18.90
N LEU A 317 15.28 3.04 -19.85
CA LEU A 317 16.38 2.10 -20.03
C LEU A 317 17.58 2.70 -20.76
N ARG A 318 17.48 3.93 -21.28
CA ARG A 318 18.59 4.62 -21.98
C ARG A 318 19.58 5.20 -20.97
N LYS A 319 20.88 5.23 -21.32
CA LYS A 319 21.91 5.93 -20.52
C LYS A 319 21.49 7.40 -20.28
N GLY A 320 21.44 7.80 -19.02
CA GLY A 320 20.98 9.14 -18.60
C GLY A 320 19.48 9.27 -18.32
N GLY A 321 18.71 8.17 -18.36
CA GLY A 321 17.25 8.13 -18.12
C GLY A 321 16.78 8.41 -16.68
N GLY A 322 17.62 8.99 -15.83
CA GLY A 322 17.20 9.56 -14.54
C GLY A 322 17.39 8.70 -13.28
N GLN A 323 17.88 7.46 -13.37
CA GLN A 323 18.09 6.60 -12.19
C GLN A 323 19.55 6.13 -12.03
N LYS A 324 19.94 5.80 -10.79
CA LYS A 324 21.21 5.11 -10.51
C LYS A 324 21.24 3.80 -11.29
N LYS A 325 22.43 3.40 -11.79
CA LYS A 325 22.60 2.12 -12.50
C LYS A 325 22.04 0.99 -11.63
N ARG A 326 21.10 0.20 -12.17
CA ARG A 326 20.33 -0.84 -11.45
C ARG A 326 19.57 -0.31 -10.24
N ALA A 327 18.71 0.70 -10.41
CA ALA A 327 17.61 0.96 -9.47
C ALA A 327 16.30 0.28 -9.92
N LEU A 328 16.22 -0.09 -11.20
CA LEU A 328 15.07 -0.73 -11.84
C LEU A 328 15.26 -2.24 -11.93
N ALA A 329 14.19 -3.01 -11.74
CA ALA A 329 14.17 -4.45 -11.97
C ALA A 329 12.91 -4.94 -12.71
N GLU A 330 13.11 -5.74 -13.75
CA GLU A 330 12.01 -6.33 -14.51
C GLU A 330 11.58 -7.63 -13.85
N TYR A 331 10.31 -7.72 -13.43
CA TYR A 331 9.68 -8.98 -13.04
C TYR A 331 9.47 -9.82 -14.29
N ASN A 332 10.13 -10.98 -14.39
CA ASN A 332 10.27 -11.74 -15.63
C ASN A 332 9.40 -13.02 -15.64
N PRO A 333 8.11 -12.94 -16.01
CA PRO A 333 7.24 -14.11 -16.13
C PRO A 333 7.73 -15.10 -17.20
N GLY A 334 8.52 -14.63 -18.17
CA GLY A 334 9.13 -15.50 -19.18
C GLY A 334 10.11 -16.51 -18.58
N PHE A 335 10.84 -16.15 -17.51
CA PHE A 335 11.67 -17.13 -16.79
C PHE A 335 10.81 -18.24 -16.19
N LEU A 336 9.72 -17.87 -15.49
CA LEU A 336 8.79 -18.84 -14.91
C LEU A 336 8.25 -19.80 -15.97
N GLN A 337 7.76 -19.25 -17.09
CA GLN A 337 7.14 -20.04 -18.16
C GLN A 337 8.16 -20.99 -18.81
N ASP A 338 9.30 -20.46 -19.25
CA ASP A 338 10.27 -21.25 -19.99
C ASP A 338 10.94 -22.31 -19.10
N MET A 339 11.27 -21.98 -17.84
CA MET A 339 11.88 -22.94 -16.92
C MET A 339 10.91 -24.04 -16.50
N ARG A 340 9.62 -23.73 -16.28
CA ARG A 340 8.62 -24.76 -15.98
C ARG A 340 8.39 -25.69 -17.16
N ARG A 341 8.31 -25.17 -18.38
CA ARG A 341 8.19 -25.98 -19.61
C ARG A 341 9.42 -26.85 -19.84
N PHE A 342 10.62 -26.31 -19.60
CA PHE A 342 11.87 -27.06 -19.64
C PHE A 342 11.86 -28.23 -18.64
N LEU A 343 11.49 -28.00 -17.38
CA LEU A 343 11.41 -29.05 -16.36
C LEU A 343 10.30 -30.08 -16.62
N LYS A 344 9.20 -29.66 -17.23
CA LYS A 344 8.13 -30.56 -17.70
C LYS A 344 8.54 -31.41 -18.91
N SER A 345 9.71 -31.13 -19.51
CA SER A 345 10.22 -31.78 -20.72
C SER A 345 9.39 -31.48 -21.98
N ASP A 346 8.84 -30.27 -22.09
CA ASP A 346 8.30 -29.79 -23.37
C ASP A 346 9.42 -29.75 -24.43
N GLU A 347 9.08 -30.06 -25.68
CA GLU A 347 10.04 -30.06 -26.80
C GLU A 347 10.67 -28.67 -27.03
N GLU A 348 11.90 -28.66 -27.54
CA GLU A 348 12.63 -27.45 -27.97
C GLU A 348 12.93 -26.39 -26.87
N MET A 349 12.91 -26.77 -25.58
CA MET A 349 13.08 -25.81 -24.48
C MET A 349 14.53 -25.50 -24.06
N VAL A 350 15.54 -26.26 -24.52
CA VAL A 350 16.95 -26.07 -24.11
C VAL A 350 17.46 -24.66 -24.44
N SER A 351 17.18 -24.18 -25.65
CA SER A 351 17.62 -22.85 -26.11
C SER A 351 16.95 -21.72 -25.31
N ALA A 352 15.66 -21.87 -24.98
CA ALA A 352 14.93 -20.89 -24.18
C ALA A 352 15.45 -20.85 -22.73
N ALA A 353 15.66 -22.01 -22.10
CA ALA A 353 16.25 -22.08 -20.76
C ALA A 353 17.66 -21.46 -20.73
N ALA A 354 18.52 -21.78 -21.71
CA ALA A 354 19.86 -21.22 -21.83
C ALA A 354 19.85 -19.70 -22.07
N TYR A 355 18.85 -19.17 -22.78
CA TYR A 355 18.65 -17.73 -22.92
C TYR A 355 18.29 -17.09 -21.57
N ARG A 356 17.32 -17.66 -20.85
CA ARG A 356 16.84 -17.12 -19.57
C ARG A 356 17.92 -17.11 -18.50
N ILE A 357 18.73 -18.17 -18.39
CA ILE A 357 19.83 -18.26 -17.42
C ILE A 357 20.91 -17.20 -17.68
N ARG A 358 21.17 -16.86 -18.95
CA ARG A 358 22.23 -15.91 -19.34
C ARG A 358 21.74 -14.46 -19.44
N ARG A 359 20.44 -14.21 -19.39
CA ARG A 359 19.87 -12.86 -19.55
C ARG A 359 20.23 -11.99 -18.35
N ASN A 360 21.16 -11.06 -18.56
CA ASN A 360 21.57 -10.07 -17.57
C ASN A 360 21.81 -8.70 -18.24
N PRO A 361 20.74 -7.91 -18.48
CA PRO A 361 20.86 -6.62 -19.15
C PRO A 361 21.67 -5.61 -18.32
N GLU A 362 22.38 -4.70 -18.98
CA GLU A 362 23.16 -3.68 -18.28
C GLU A 362 22.31 -2.55 -17.69
N SER A 363 21.12 -2.31 -18.26
CA SER A 363 20.28 -1.16 -17.94
C SER A 363 19.42 -1.34 -16.68
N HIS A 364 19.07 -2.57 -16.33
CA HIS A 364 18.17 -2.91 -15.23
C HIS A 364 18.49 -4.32 -14.70
N ALA A 365 18.03 -4.65 -13.50
CA ALA A 365 18.08 -6.01 -12.97
C ALA A 365 16.89 -6.84 -13.48
N VAL A 366 16.94 -8.16 -13.34
CA VAL A 366 15.86 -9.07 -13.72
C VAL A 366 15.51 -9.95 -12.53
N ILE A 367 14.25 -9.93 -12.10
CA ILE A 367 13.74 -10.79 -11.04
C ILE A 367 13.26 -12.10 -11.66
N ASN A 368 14.03 -13.16 -11.45
CA ASN A 368 13.70 -14.51 -11.90
C ASN A 368 12.99 -15.26 -10.76
N TYR A 369 11.87 -15.92 -11.08
CA TYR A 369 11.09 -16.68 -10.12
C TYR A 369 10.42 -17.87 -10.81
N MET A 370 10.10 -18.91 -10.03
CA MET A 370 9.45 -20.12 -10.53
C MET A 370 8.06 -20.35 -9.95
N ALA A 371 7.62 -19.54 -9.00
CA ALA A 371 6.25 -19.47 -8.51
C ALA A 371 5.99 -18.07 -7.96
N ASN A 372 4.73 -17.65 -7.99
CA ASN A 372 4.29 -16.36 -7.45
C ASN A 372 2.87 -16.50 -6.86
N GLN A 373 2.28 -15.41 -6.37
CA GLN A 373 0.88 -15.44 -5.94
C GLN A 373 -0.08 -15.84 -7.08
N ASP A 374 0.27 -15.49 -8.31
CA ASP A 374 -0.52 -15.80 -9.50
C ASP A 374 -0.18 -17.21 -10.02
N GLY A 375 -1.19 -18.07 -10.01
CA GLY A 375 -1.08 -19.44 -10.51
C GLY A 375 -0.77 -20.45 -9.41
N PHE A 376 0.00 -21.48 -9.76
CA PHE A 376 0.38 -22.54 -8.83
C PHE A 376 1.59 -22.20 -7.97
N THR A 377 1.53 -22.65 -6.71
CA THR A 377 2.72 -22.79 -5.86
C THR A 377 3.74 -23.75 -6.49
N LEU A 378 4.97 -23.77 -6.00
CA LEU A 378 5.97 -24.74 -6.49
C LEU A 378 5.52 -26.19 -6.29
N ASN A 379 4.87 -26.49 -5.16
CA ASN A 379 4.36 -27.83 -4.87
C ASN A 379 3.21 -28.20 -5.81
N ASP A 380 2.25 -27.29 -6.01
CA ASP A 380 1.10 -27.56 -6.87
C ASP A 380 1.53 -27.72 -8.34
N ALA A 381 2.56 -26.99 -8.77
CA ALA A 381 3.11 -27.07 -10.12
C ALA A 381 3.68 -28.46 -10.47
N VAL A 382 4.02 -29.30 -9.49
CA VAL A 382 4.46 -30.69 -9.67
C VAL A 382 3.44 -31.72 -9.18
N THR A 383 2.30 -31.27 -8.63
CA THR A 383 1.24 -32.14 -8.11
C THR A 383 0.03 -32.20 -9.04
N TYR A 384 -0.28 -31.10 -9.74
CA TYR A 384 -1.48 -30.94 -10.55
C TYR A 384 -1.16 -30.59 -12.01
N THR A 385 -1.92 -31.16 -12.94
CA THR A 385 -1.85 -30.84 -14.38
C THR A 385 -2.79 -29.71 -14.79
N TYR A 386 -3.90 -29.53 -14.06
CA TYR A 386 -4.95 -28.54 -14.34
C TYR A 386 -5.31 -27.77 -13.08
N LYS A 387 -5.61 -26.47 -13.24
CA LYS A 387 -5.97 -25.54 -12.15
C LYS A 387 -7.42 -25.69 -11.73
#